data_AF-A0A0D1XU65-F1
#
_entry.id   AF-A0A0D1XU65-F1
#
_cell.length_a   1.000
_cell.length_b   1.000
_cell.length_c   1.000
_cell.angle_alpha   90.00
_cell.angle_beta   90.00
_cell.angle_gamma   90.00
#
_symmetry.space_group_name_H-M   'P 1'
#
loop_
_entity.id
_entity.type
_entity.pdbx_description
1 polymer ?
#
loop_
_entity_poly.entity_id
_entity_poly.type
_entity_poly.pdbx_seq_one_letter_code
_entity_poly.pdbx_strand_id
1 'polypeptide(L)'
;MLKKVVMVNIILSIVEVMSIWWFNFQFKNAFTIINESDGFKNIAFGIWKIKVIGQSELQTVINYPLCIALLILLINLIFIKKISKN
;
A
#
# COMPACT_ATOMS: atom_id res chain seq x y z
N MET A 1 15.83 18.42 17.32
CA MET A 1 15.14 18.21 16.03
C MET A 1 15.33 16.77 15.53
N LEU A 2 16.58 16.30 15.44
CA LEU A 2 16.94 14.96 14.94
C LEU A 2 16.20 13.80 15.64
N LYS A 3 16.13 13.78 16.98
CA LYS A 3 15.39 12.75 17.73
C LYS A 3 13.91 12.61 17.33
N LYS A 4 13.24 13.74 17.03
CA LYS A 4 11.84 13.75 16.60
C LYS A 4 11.69 13.18 15.18
N VAL A 5 12.62 13.52 14.28
CA VAL A 5 12.65 12.99 12.90
C VAL A 5 12.88 11.48 12.90
N VAL A 6 13.79 10.98 13.73
CA VAL A 6 14.03 9.54 13.89
C VAL A 6 12.77 8.83 14.40
N MET A 7 12.12 9.35 15.44
CA MET A 7 10.89 8.75 15.97
C MET A 7 9.76 8.72 14.95
N VAL A 8 9.58 9.80 14.17
CA VAL A 8 8.57 9.83 13.10
C VAL A 8 8.88 8.80 12.01
N ASN A 9 10.14 8.67 11.58
CA ASN A 9 10.51 7.68 10.57
C ASN A 9 10.31 6.23 11.04
N ILE A 10 10.50 5.94 12.34
CA ILE A 10 10.19 4.62 12.92
C ILE A 10 8.68 4.34 12.80
N ILE A 11 7.84 5.30 13.21
CA ILE A 11 6.38 5.16 13.12
C ILE A 11 5.95 4.96 11.66
N LEU A 12 6.49 5.75 10.75
CA LEU A 12 6.20 5.64 9.32
C LEU A 12 6.61 4.28 8.74
N SER A 13 7.75 3.74 9.18
CA SER A 13 8.19 2.39 8.78
C SER A 13 7.25 1.29 9.27
N ILE A 14 6.72 1.42 10.48
CA ILE A 14 5.71 0.48 11.01
C ILE A 14 4.43 0.55 10.16
N VAL A 15 3.96 1.75 9.83
CA VAL A 15 2.76 1.95 8.99
C VAL A 15 2.96 1.36 7.59
N GLU A 16 4.13 1.54 6.98
CA GLU A 16 4.50 0.94 5.70
C GLU A 16 4.39 -0.60 5.77
N VAL A 17 5.01 -1.24 6.77
CA VAL A 17 4.94 -2.69 6.97
C VAL A 17 3.50 -3.17 7.16
N MET A 18 2.70 -2.45 7.95
CA MET A 18 1.28 -2.78 8.14
C MET A 18 0.49 -2.67 6.84
N SER A 19 0.78 -1.68 6.00
CA SER A 19 0.12 -1.51 4.70
C SER A 19 0.45 -2.65 3.73
N ILE A 20 1.69 -3.16 3.74
CA ILE A 20 2.13 -4.30 2.93
C ILE A 20 1.41 -5.57 3.40
N TRP A 21 1.35 -5.79 4.71
CA TRP A 21 0.63 -6.93 5.28
C TRP A 21 -0.86 -6.89 4.91
N TRP A 22 -1.50 -5.73 5.07
CA TRP A 22 -2.90 -5.54 4.74
C TRP A 22 -3.19 -5.75 3.25
N PHE A 23 -2.32 -5.23 2.38
CA PHE A 23 -2.41 -5.45 0.94
C PHE A 23 -2.34 -6.93 0.58
N ASN A 24 -1.38 -7.66 1.14
CA ASN A 24 -1.25 -9.11 0.91
C ASN A 24 -2.49 -9.88 1.40
N PHE A 25 -3.05 -9.50 2.55
CA PHE A 25 -4.29 -10.09 3.06
C PHE A 25 -5.48 -9.85 2.12
N GLN A 26 -5.68 -8.62 1.66
CA GLN A 26 -6.75 -8.31 0.70
C GLN A 26 -6.57 -9.04 -0.63
N PHE A 27 -5.34 -9.06 -1.15
CA PHE A 27 -5.02 -9.75 -2.39
C PHE A 27 -5.29 -11.25 -2.31
N LYS A 28 -4.86 -11.89 -1.22
CA LYS A 28 -5.14 -13.31 -0.97
C LYS A 28 -6.64 -13.58 -0.92
N ASN A 29 -7.39 -12.78 -0.16
CA ASN A 29 -8.84 -12.97 -0.05
C ASN A 29 -9.56 -12.77 -1.39
N ALA A 30 -9.21 -11.72 -2.15
CA ALA A 30 -9.78 -11.47 -3.47
C ALA A 30 -9.52 -12.65 -4.43
N PHE A 31 -8.31 -13.21 -4.39
CA PHE A 31 -7.95 -14.38 -5.18
C PHE A 31 -8.72 -15.64 -4.74
N THR A 32 -8.79 -15.92 -3.43
CA THR A 32 -9.52 -17.08 -2.89
C THR A 32 -11.00 -17.00 -3.24
N ILE A 33 -11.66 -15.87 -3.01
CA ILE A 33 -13.08 -15.67 -3.32
C ILE A 33 -13.36 -16.00 -4.78
N ILE A 34 -12.61 -15.40 -5.71
CA ILE A 34 -12.79 -15.63 -7.14
C ILE A 34 -12.51 -17.08 -7.55
N ASN A 35 -11.48 -17.69 -6.98
CA ASN A 35 -11.11 -19.06 -7.34
C ASN A 35 -12.14 -20.09 -6.82
N GLU A 36 -12.79 -19.81 -5.68
CA GLU A 36 -13.80 -20.68 -5.08
C GLU A 36 -15.22 -20.43 -5.62
N SER A 37 -15.57 -19.20 -6.01
CA SER A 37 -16.93 -18.85 -6.45
C SER A 37 -17.18 -19.15 -7.92
N ASP A 38 -16.25 -18.75 -8.79
CA ASP A 38 -16.59 -18.43 -10.18
C ASP A 38 -15.47 -18.75 -11.17
N GLY A 39 -14.35 -19.26 -10.65
CA GLY A 39 -13.17 -19.63 -11.42
C GLY A 39 -12.30 -18.43 -11.80
N PHE A 40 -10.99 -18.64 -11.67
CA PHE A 40 -9.99 -17.62 -12.01
C PHE A 40 -9.87 -17.42 -13.53
N LYS A 41 -9.89 -16.15 -13.98
CA LYS A 41 -9.64 -15.80 -15.39
C LYS A 41 -8.28 -15.11 -15.57
N ASN A 42 -8.04 -13.96 -14.92
CA ASN A 42 -6.73 -13.30 -14.95
C ASN A 42 -6.51 -12.34 -13.75
N ILE A 43 -5.30 -11.79 -13.68
CA ILE A 43 -4.98 -10.62 -12.84
C ILE A 43 -4.54 -9.47 -13.74
N ALA A 44 -5.13 -8.29 -13.56
CA ALA A 44 -4.70 -7.06 -14.21
C ALA A 44 -4.01 -6.13 -13.20
N PHE A 45 -2.73 -5.83 -13.47
CA PHE A 45 -1.90 -4.98 -12.62
C PHE A 45 -2.01 -3.52 -13.06
N GLY A 46 -2.42 -2.67 -12.13
CA GLY A 46 -2.31 -1.21 -12.24
C GLY A 46 -1.47 -0.67 -11.10
N ILE A 47 -0.89 0.52 -11.31
CA ILE A 47 -0.04 1.19 -10.31
C ILE A 47 -0.79 1.38 -8.98
N TRP A 48 -2.04 1.84 -9.05
CA TRP A 48 -2.86 2.16 -7.87
C TRP A 48 -3.70 1.00 -7.34
N LYS A 49 -3.94 -0.01 -8.18
CA LYS A 49 -4.84 -1.10 -7.86
C LYS A 49 -4.54 -2.32 -8.71
N ILE A 50 -4.71 -3.48 -8.10
CA ILE A 50 -4.70 -4.77 -8.78
C ILE A 50 -6.15 -5.23 -8.90
N LYS A 51 -6.51 -5.71 -10.08
CA LYS A 51 -7.82 -6.33 -10.30
C LYS A 51 -7.61 -7.84 -10.42
N VAL A 52 -8.34 -8.60 -9.62
CA VAL A 52 -8.47 -10.04 -9.77
C VAL A 52 -9.78 -10.26 -10.53
N ILE A 53 -9.70 -10.90 -11.70
CA ILE A 53 -10.81 -11.06 -12.62
C ILE A 53 -11.21 -12.54 -12.65
N GLY A 54 -12.43 -12.82 -12.22
CA GLY A 54 -13.10 -14.12 -12.37
C GLY A 54 -13.79 -14.26 -13.72
N GLN A 55 -14.58 -15.32 -13.90
CA GLN A 55 -15.35 -15.50 -15.14
C GLN A 55 -16.53 -14.53 -15.22
N SER A 56 -17.23 -14.29 -14.11
CA SER A 56 -18.38 -13.39 -13.95
C SER A 56 -18.10 -12.26 -12.94
N GLU A 57 -17.17 -12.46 -12.00
CA GLU A 57 -16.89 -11.53 -10.90
C GLU A 57 -15.58 -10.71 -11.08
N LEU A 58 -15.52 -9.52 -10.47
CA LEU A 58 -14.34 -8.66 -10.44
C LEU A 58 -14.07 -8.18 -9.02
N GLN A 59 -12.89 -8.51 -8.48
CA GLN A 59 -12.40 -7.99 -7.21
C GLN A 59 -11.25 -7.01 -7.44
N THR A 60 -11.23 -5.92 -6.67
CA THR A 60 -10.21 -4.87 -6.81
C THR A 60 -9.51 -4.65 -5.47
N VAL A 61 -8.18 -4.67 -5.50
CA VAL A 61 -7.32 -4.46 -4.34
C VAL A 61 -6.51 -3.19 -4.55
N ILE A 62 -6.60 -2.26 -3.60
CA ILE A 62 -5.91 -0.98 -3.66
C ILE A 62 -4.46 -1.16 -3.21
N ASN A 63 -3.52 -0.56 -3.93
CA ASN A 63 -2.09 -0.57 -3.60
C ASN A 63 -1.78 0.41 -2.46
N TYR A 64 -2.26 0.10 -1.25
CA TYR A 64 -1.99 0.88 -0.04
C TYR A 64 -0.51 1.12 0.23
N PRO A 65 0.41 0.15 0.03
CA PRO A 65 1.85 0.39 0.17
C PRO A 65 2.35 1.57 -0.64
N LEU A 66 1.96 1.65 -1.91
CA LEU A 66 2.35 2.79 -2.75
C LEU A 66 1.81 4.12 -2.20
N CYS A 67 0.56 4.15 -1.74
CA CYS A 67 -0.04 5.35 -1.15
C CYS A 67 0.71 5.80 0.12
N ILE A 68 1.09 4.86 0.98
CA ILE A 68 1.84 5.16 2.21
C ILE A 68 3.27 5.60 1.88
N ALA A 69 3.95 4.93 0.95
CA ALA A 69 5.30 5.32 0.52
C ALA A 69 5.35 6.76 -0.01
N LEU A 70 4.36 7.17 -0.82
CA LEU A 70 4.24 8.55 -1.31
C LEU A 70 3.99 9.55 -0.17
N LEU A 71 3.16 9.18 0.82
CA LEU A 71 2.92 10.01 2.00
C LEU A 71 4.20 10.17 2.84
N ILE A 72 4.95 9.09 3.05
CA ILE A 72 6.24 9.10 3.76
C ILE A 72 7.23 10.03 3.06
N LEU A 73 7.31 9.95 1.73
CA LEU A 73 8.15 10.83 0.93
C LEU A 73 7.77 12.31 1.14
N LEU A 74 6.48 12.64 1.06
CA LEU A 74 5.99 14.00 1.29
C LEU A 74 6.34 14.52 2.69
N ILE A 75 6.16 13.70 3.73
CA ILE A 75 6.50 14.06 5.11
C ILE A 75 8.00 14.32 5.24
N ASN A 76 8.84 13.47 4.65
CA ASN A 76 10.29 13.64 4.68
C ASN A 76 10.76 14.89 3.91
N LEU A 77 10.15 15.22 2.77
CA LEU A 77 10.41 16.48 2.06
C LEU A 77 10.06 17.71 2.90
N ILE A 78 8.97 17.66 3.68
CA ILE A 78 8.60 18.74 4.61
C ILE A 78 9.66 18.90 5.72
N PHE A 79 10.18 17.79 6.27
CA PHE A 79 11.24 17.86 7.27
C PHE A 79 12.53 18.46 6.71
N ILE A 80 12.95 18.02 5.52
CA ILE A 80 14.14 18.56 4.84
C ILE A 80 13.98 20.06 4.61
N LYS A 81 12.82 20.50 4.09
CA LYS A 81 12.54 21.92 3.86
C LYS A 81 12.54 22.75 5.15
N LYS A 82 12.08 22.19 6.28
CA LYS A 82 12.13 22.87 7.59
C LYS A 82 13.54 22.96 8.14
N ILE A 83 14.37 21.94 7.94
CA ILE A 83 15.77 21.95 8.39
C ILE A 83 16.58 22.96 7.56
N SER A 84 16.40 23.00 6.24
CA SER A 84 17.13 23.92 5.34
C SER A 84 16.84 25.41 5.57
N LYS A 85 15.80 25.76 6.33
CA LYS A 85 15.42 27.15 6.64
C LYS A 85 15.95 27.65 7.98
N ASN A 86 16.48 26.76 8.82
CA ASN A 86 17.10 27.06 10.11
C ASN A 86 18.63 26.98 9.97
#